data_AF-A0A929A3L3-F1
#
_entry.id   AF-A0A929A3L3-F1
#
_cell.length_a   1.000
_cell.length_b   1.000
_cell.length_c   1.000
_cell.angle_alpha   90.00
_cell.angle_beta   90.00
_cell.angle_gamma   90.00
#
_symmetry.space_group_name_H-M   'P 1'
#
loop_
_entity.id
_entity.type
_entity.pdbx_description
1 polymer ?
#
loop_
_entity_poly.entity_id
_entity_poly.type
_entity_poly.pdbx_seq_one_letter_code
_entity_poly.pdbx_strand_id
1 'polypeptide(L)'
;MKILIALWLLMGAVLGVVFAMVARSNKHRESCILAIALLVAALIYLGFGLIGDAPSAWLLTEALGVGIYGLIAWLGVRYGLGWLAFGWGMHPVWDIGLHWLGEATPFVPKWYVVLCIGFDLAVAISILERANKEHPMNLSTRSAQALLAILGLNLASTWLHYTDNALYLSQYPGPDWFTPIGIMITVLVMTPVGLLGYWLYTKHSFWLAYLLLGVYSITSVSSPGHYLFPMVVPMSLKMHGLIWFDAISGLSLIGFVLWSGAVAQEWRSNEVTD
;
A
#
# COMPACT_ATOMS: atom_id res chain seq x y z
N MET A 1 -12.53 -2.49 26.12
CA MET A 1 -12.14 -2.09 24.75
C MET A 1 -10.85 -2.77 24.26
N LYS A 2 -9.71 -2.65 24.96
CA LYS A 2 -8.42 -3.27 24.53
C LYS A 2 -8.47 -4.80 24.38
N ILE A 3 -9.09 -5.50 25.34
CA ILE A 3 -9.24 -6.98 25.30
C ILE A 3 -10.07 -7.41 24.08
N LEU A 4 -11.15 -6.69 23.76
CA LEU A 4 -11.99 -6.97 22.60
C LEU A 4 -11.23 -6.80 21.28
N ILE A 5 -10.43 -5.74 21.15
CA ILE A 5 -9.57 -5.53 19.96
C ILE A 5 -8.59 -6.70 19.78
N ALA A 6 -7.92 -7.12 20.86
CA ALA A 6 -6.99 -8.24 20.81
C ALA A 6 -7.67 -9.56 20.40
N LEU A 7 -8.88 -9.81 20.88
CA LEU A 7 -9.66 -11.00 20.50
C LEU A 7 -10.05 -10.97 19.01
N TRP A 8 -10.50 -9.82 18.48
CA TRP A 8 -10.84 -9.69 17.06
C TRP A 8 -9.61 -9.85 16.15
N LEU A 9 -8.45 -9.26 16.53
CA LEU A 9 -7.19 -9.46 15.81
C LEU A 9 -6.77 -10.93 15.79
N LEU A 10 -6.79 -11.58 16.95
CA LEU A 10 -6.41 -12.99 17.08
C LEU A 10 -7.34 -13.88 16.25
N MET A 11 -8.64 -13.63 16.32
CA MET A 11 -9.61 -14.39 15.55
C MET A 11 -9.43 -14.18 14.04
N GLY A 12 -9.23 -12.94 13.61
CA GLY A 12 -8.88 -12.61 12.23
C GLY A 12 -7.64 -13.38 11.77
N ALA A 13 -6.57 -13.34 12.54
CA ALA A 13 -5.33 -14.05 12.23
C ALA A 13 -5.52 -15.57 12.12
N VAL A 14 -6.26 -16.20 13.05
CA VAL A 14 -6.59 -17.63 12.99
C VAL A 14 -7.37 -17.95 11.71
N LEU A 15 -8.39 -17.15 11.38
CA LEU A 15 -9.16 -17.33 10.14
C LEU A 15 -8.30 -17.15 8.90
N GLY A 16 -7.38 -16.17 8.90
CA GLY A 16 -6.44 -15.93 7.79
C GLY A 16 -5.49 -17.10 7.57
N VAL A 17 -4.95 -17.69 8.65
CA VAL A 17 -4.12 -18.91 8.56
C VAL A 17 -4.92 -20.08 8.00
N VAL A 18 -6.14 -20.31 8.52
CA VAL A 18 -7.02 -21.38 8.03
C VAL A 18 -7.35 -21.19 6.55
N PHE A 19 -7.71 -19.97 6.15
CA PHE A 19 -7.97 -19.63 4.75
C PHE A 19 -6.75 -19.89 3.87
N ALA A 20 -5.55 -19.45 4.28
CA ALA A 20 -4.32 -19.68 3.54
C ALA A 20 -4.01 -21.18 3.40
N MET A 21 -4.26 -22.00 4.44
CA MET A 21 -4.12 -23.46 4.35
C MET A 21 -5.10 -24.08 3.35
N VAL A 22 -6.36 -23.63 3.32
CA VAL A 22 -7.37 -24.08 2.36
C VAL A 22 -7.02 -23.64 0.93
N ALA A 23 -6.56 -22.41 0.73
CA ALA A 23 -6.12 -21.95 -0.59
C ALA A 23 -4.97 -22.82 -1.14
N ARG A 24 -4.03 -23.20 -0.27
CA ARG A 24 -2.88 -24.06 -0.59
C ARG A 24 -3.22 -25.50 -0.90
N SER A 25 -4.30 -26.04 -0.32
CA SER A 25 -4.69 -27.41 -0.63
C SER A 25 -5.06 -27.58 -2.10
N ASN A 26 -5.30 -26.48 -2.83
CA ASN A 26 -5.51 -26.45 -4.26
C ASN A 26 -4.40 -25.67 -5.00
N LYS A 27 -3.20 -26.28 -5.12
CA LYS A 27 -2.01 -25.65 -5.72
C LYS A 27 -2.25 -24.99 -7.09
N HIS A 28 -3.12 -25.57 -7.93
CA HIS A 28 -3.40 -25.04 -9.26
C HIS A 28 -4.26 -23.76 -9.24
N ARG A 29 -5.04 -23.55 -8.18
CA ARG A 29 -5.97 -22.42 -8.06
C ARG A 29 -5.62 -21.45 -6.94
N GLU A 30 -4.58 -21.73 -6.16
CA GLU A 30 -4.20 -20.93 -4.99
C GLU A 30 -4.12 -19.44 -5.30
N SER A 31 -3.36 -19.04 -6.34
CA SER A 31 -3.25 -17.63 -6.74
C SER A 31 -4.60 -17.01 -7.07
N CYS A 32 -5.48 -17.74 -7.76
CA CYS A 32 -6.83 -17.28 -8.07
C CYS A 32 -7.71 -17.18 -6.82
N ILE A 33 -7.63 -18.14 -5.90
CA ILE A 33 -8.40 -18.13 -4.64
C ILE A 33 -8.00 -16.91 -3.80
N LEU A 34 -6.69 -16.70 -3.64
CA LEU A 34 -6.14 -15.55 -2.91
C LEU A 34 -6.51 -14.22 -3.57
N ALA A 35 -6.46 -14.13 -4.90
CA ALA A 35 -6.82 -12.94 -5.67
C ALA A 35 -8.32 -12.61 -5.57
N ILE A 36 -9.19 -13.61 -5.71
CA ILE A 36 -10.64 -13.45 -5.58
C ILE A 36 -10.98 -13.00 -4.16
N ALA A 37 -10.38 -13.63 -3.15
CA ALA A 37 -10.62 -13.25 -1.76
C ALA A 37 -10.16 -11.82 -1.45
N LEU A 38 -9.04 -11.35 -2.02
CA LEU A 38 -8.60 -9.96 -1.89
C LEU A 38 -9.60 -8.99 -2.51
N LEU A 39 -10.12 -9.33 -3.69
CA LEU A 39 -11.17 -8.52 -4.35
C LEU A 39 -12.48 -8.51 -3.54
N VAL A 40 -12.85 -9.65 -2.95
CA VAL A 40 -14.03 -9.74 -2.07
C VAL A 40 -13.84 -8.89 -0.82
N ALA A 41 -12.66 -8.92 -0.19
CA ALA A 41 -12.35 -8.07 0.96
C ALA A 41 -12.57 -6.59 0.64
N ALA A 42 -12.09 -6.14 -0.53
CA ALA A 42 -12.31 -4.77 -0.99
C ALA A 42 -13.78 -4.43 -1.28
N LEU A 43 -14.53 -5.36 -1.90
CA LEU A 43 -15.95 -5.16 -2.20
C LEU A 43 -16.83 -5.06 -0.95
N ILE A 44 -16.42 -5.65 0.18
CA ILE A 44 -17.20 -5.58 1.42
C ILE A 44 -17.32 -4.14 1.92
N TYR A 45 -16.29 -3.30 1.77
CA TYR A 45 -16.37 -1.89 2.18
C TYR A 45 -17.32 -1.07 1.32
N LEU A 46 -17.35 -1.32 0.01
CA LEU A 46 -18.37 -0.75 -0.86
C LEU A 46 -19.78 -1.19 -0.41
N GLY A 47 -19.93 -2.44 0.01
CA GLY A 47 -21.18 -2.96 0.58
C GLY A 47 -21.60 -2.25 1.88
N PHE A 48 -20.67 -2.01 2.80
CA PHE A 48 -20.95 -1.22 4.00
C PHE A 48 -21.37 0.21 3.68
N GLY A 49 -20.69 0.85 2.72
CA GLY A 49 -21.07 2.19 2.25
C GLY A 49 -22.49 2.23 1.69
N LEU A 50 -22.88 1.24 0.88
CA LEU A 50 -24.23 1.17 0.31
C LEU A 50 -25.30 0.92 1.37
N ILE A 51 -25.04 0.02 2.32
CA ILE A 51 -26.01 -0.32 3.39
C ILE A 51 -26.14 0.83 4.40
N GLY A 52 -25.06 1.58 4.62
CA GLY A 52 -25.02 2.71 5.56
C GLY A 52 -25.36 4.06 4.95
N ASP A 53 -25.97 4.08 3.75
CA ASP A 53 -26.37 5.30 3.02
C ASP A 53 -25.23 6.32 2.87
N ALA A 54 -24.01 5.83 2.60
CA ALA A 54 -22.83 6.68 2.44
C ALA A 54 -23.00 7.64 1.23
N PRO A 55 -22.43 8.86 1.31
CA PRO A 55 -22.47 9.79 0.19
C PRO A 55 -21.86 9.20 -1.09
N SER A 56 -22.36 9.62 -2.26
CA SER A 56 -21.84 9.14 -3.56
C SER A 56 -20.34 9.39 -3.74
N ALA A 57 -19.81 10.49 -3.18
CA ALA A 57 -18.39 10.78 -3.15
C ALA A 57 -17.60 9.70 -2.39
N TRP A 58 -18.14 9.17 -1.29
CA TRP A 58 -17.52 8.08 -0.55
C TRP A 58 -17.57 6.77 -1.32
N LEU A 59 -18.72 6.45 -1.93
CA LEU A 59 -18.85 5.25 -2.77
C LEU A 59 -17.85 5.24 -3.93
N LEU A 60 -17.51 6.42 -4.48
CA LEU A 60 -16.45 6.55 -5.47
C LEU A 60 -15.08 6.21 -4.88
N THR A 61 -14.76 6.69 -3.67
CA THR A 61 -13.52 6.32 -2.97
C THR A 61 -13.40 4.80 -2.77
N GLU A 62 -14.48 4.15 -2.33
CA GLU A 62 -14.51 2.69 -2.18
C GLU A 62 -14.35 1.97 -3.52
N ALA A 63 -15.02 2.44 -4.57
CA ALA A 63 -14.90 1.87 -5.92
C ALA A 63 -13.48 2.02 -6.50
N LEU A 64 -12.79 3.13 -6.22
CA LEU A 64 -11.39 3.33 -6.57
C LEU A 64 -10.49 2.33 -5.81
N GLY A 65 -10.75 2.12 -4.51
CA GLY A 65 -10.08 1.10 -3.71
C GLY A 65 -10.23 -0.30 -4.31
N VAL A 66 -11.46 -0.70 -4.66
CA VAL A 66 -11.75 -1.96 -5.36
C VAL A 66 -10.97 -2.06 -6.68
N GLY A 67 -10.88 -0.98 -7.46
CA GLY A 67 -10.07 -0.93 -8.67
C GLY A 67 -8.58 -1.18 -8.42
N ILE A 68 -8.02 -0.55 -7.39
CA ILE A 68 -6.61 -0.71 -6.98
C ILE A 68 -6.34 -2.16 -6.55
N TYR A 69 -7.14 -2.72 -5.64
CA TYR A 69 -6.97 -4.10 -5.18
C TYR A 69 -7.26 -5.12 -6.28
N GLY A 70 -8.19 -4.82 -7.20
CA GLY A 70 -8.43 -5.63 -8.39
C GLY A 70 -7.23 -5.68 -9.32
N LEU A 71 -6.53 -4.56 -9.53
CA LEU A 71 -5.29 -4.52 -10.30
C LEU A 71 -4.19 -5.35 -9.62
N ILE A 72 -4.01 -5.19 -8.31
CA ILE A 72 -3.01 -5.97 -7.54
C ILE A 72 -3.34 -7.48 -7.59
N ALA A 73 -4.62 -7.85 -7.45
CA ALA A 73 -5.08 -9.22 -7.56
C ALA A 73 -4.78 -9.81 -8.95
N TRP A 74 -5.05 -9.06 -10.02
CA TRP A 74 -4.72 -9.45 -11.39
C TRP A 74 -3.20 -9.64 -11.59
N LEU A 75 -2.38 -8.71 -11.09
CA LEU A 75 -0.93 -8.82 -11.11
C LEU A 75 -0.45 -10.07 -10.36
N GLY A 76 -1.11 -10.40 -9.25
CA GLY A 76 -0.91 -11.62 -8.46
C GLY A 76 -1.12 -12.91 -9.24
N VAL A 77 -2.21 -13.00 -9.98
CA VAL A 77 -2.49 -14.16 -10.84
C VAL A 77 -1.50 -14.24 -12.00
N ARG A 78 -1.10 -13.11 -12.58
CA ARG A 78 -0.30 -13.07 -13.81
C ARG A 78 1.22 -13.16 -13.59
N TYR A 79 1.73 -12.54 -12.54
CA TYR A 79 3.17 -12.32 -12.33
C TYR A 79 3.69 -12.93 -11.03
N GLY A 80 2.82 -13.47 -10.17
CA GLY A 80 3.22 -14.32 -9.05
C GLY A 80 2.73 -13.85 -7.68
N LEU A 81 2.90 -14.74 -6.70
CA LEU A 81 2.35 -14.61 -5.34
C LEU A 81 2.86 -13.37 -4.58
N GLY A 82 4.00 -12.80 -4.96
CA GLY A 82 4.53 -11.59 -4.33
C GLY A 82 3.56 -10.40 -4.39
N TRP A 83 2.84 -10.24 -5.51
CA TRP A 83 1.82 -9.20 -5.64
C TRP A 83 0.60 -9.47 -4.73
N LEU A 84 0.25 -10.74 -4.50
CA LEU A 84 -0.83 -11.08 -3.57
C LEU A 84 -0.40 -10.85 -2.13
N ALA A 85 0.83 -11.22 -1.76
CA ALA A 85 1.38 -10.88 -0.44
C ALA A 85 1.38 -9.38 -0.20
N PHE A 86 1.76 -8.59 -1.21
CA PHE A 86 1.68 -7.14 -1.18
C PHE A 86 0.25 -6.64 -1.00
N GLY A 87 -0.70 -7.10 -1.82
CA GLY A 87 -2.09 -6.68 -1.75
C GLY A 87 -2.72 -6.96 -0.39
N TRP A 88 -2.56 -8.18 0.12
CA TRP A 88 -3.00 -8.54 1.47
C TRP A 88 -2.27 -7.73 2.55
N GLY A 89 -0.97 -7.49 2.42
CA GLY A 89 -0.22 -6.68 3.39
C GLY A 89 -0.61 -5.20 3.41
N MET A 90 -1.09 -4.69 2.28
CA MET A 90 -1.48 -3.28 2.10
C MET A 90 -2.94 -3.00 2.47
N HIS A 91 -3.81 -4.01 2.39
CA HIS A 91 -5.22 -3.89 2.75
C HIS A 91 -5.45 -3.33 4.18
N PRO A 92 -4.70 -3.75 5.23
CA PRO A 92 -4.75 -3.14 6.55
C PRO A 92 -4.50 -1.63 6.59
N VAL A 93 -3.72 -1.08 5.65
CA VAL A 93 -3.46 0.37 5.61
C VAL A 93 -4.71 1.12 5.17
N TRP A 94 -5.45 0.56 4.21
CA TRP A 94 -6.75 1.08 3.78
C TRP A 94 -7.80 0.96 4.88
N ASP A 95 -7.84 -0.20 5.56
CA ASP A 95 -8.67 -0.46 6.76
C ASP A 95 -8.45 0.60 7.85
N ILE A 96 -7.20 0.83 8.23
CA ILE A 96 -6.86 1.77 9.29
C ILE A 96 -7.16 3.21 8.85
N GLY A 97 -6.72 3.58 7.64
CA GLY A 97 -6.79 4.95 7.16
C GLY A 97 -8.23 5.42 6.97
N LEU A 98 -9.03 4.69 6.19
CA LEU A 98 -10.37 5.14 5.82
C LEU A 98 -11.45 4.68 6.79
N HIS A 99 -11.34 3.48 7.35
CA HIS A 99 -12.44 2.84 8.09
C HIS A 99 -12.28 2.93 9.61
N TRP A 100 -11.05 2.89 10.14
CA TRP A 100 -10.81 3.05 11.58
C TRP A 100 -10.65 4.51 11.99
N LEU A 101 -9.83 5.27 11.25
CA LEU A 101 -9.50 6.67 11.53
C LEU A 101 -10.30 7.67 10.69
N GLY A 102 -10.88 7.22 9.59
CA GLY A 102 -11.50 8.07 8.58
C GLY A 102 -13.03 8.20 8.70
N GLU A 103 -13.62 8.80 7.66
CA GLU A 103 -15.03 9.17 7.63
C GLU A 103 -15.99 7.97 7.49
N ALA A 104 -15.47 6.76 7.24
CA ALA A 104 -16.30 5.55 7.17
C ALA A 104 -16.76 5.00 8.53
N THR A 105 -16.24 5.55 9.63
CA THR A 105 -16.59 5.09 10.99
C THR A 105 -18.10 5.05 11.32
N PRO A 106 -19.00 5.87 10.72
CA PRO A 106 -20.44 5.79 10.98
C PRO A 106 -21.12 4.54 10.39
N PHE A 107 -20.59 3.98 9.30
CA PHE A 107 -21.25 2.89 8.55
C PHE A 107 -20.39 1.63 8.42
N VAL A 108 -19.13 1.65 8.86
CA VAL A 108 -18.29 0.46 8.93
C VAL A 108 -18.11 0.00 10.39
N PRO A 109 -18.49 -1.24 10.73
CA PRO A 109 -18.32 -1.75 12.08
C PRO A 109 -16.84 -1.90 12.47
N LYS A 110 -16.43 -1.24 13.55
CA LYS A 110 -15.04 -1.28 14.05
C LYS A 110 -14.52 -2.68 14.35
N TRP A 111 -15.37 -3.62 14.79
CA TRP A 111 -14.96 -4.99 15.03
C TRP A 111 -14.52 -5.70 13.74
N TYR A 112 -15.18 -5.38 12.61
CA TYR A 112 -14.89 -5.96 11.31
C TYR A 112 -13.52 -5.49 10.82
N VAL A 113 -13.25 -4.19 10.89
CA VAL A 113 -11.95 -3.60 10.51
C VAL A 113 -10.80 -4.27 11.25
N VAL A 114 -10.94 -4.47 12.56
CA VAL A 114 -9.91 -5.12 13.39
C VAL A 114 -9.74 -6.59 13.05
N LEU A 115 -10.84 -7.30 12.77
CA LEU A 115 -10.77 -8.69 12.32
C LEU A 115 -10.09 -8.80 10.95
N CYS A 116 -10.43 -7.91 10.01
CA CYS A 116 -9.86 -7.86 8.66
C CYS A 116 -8.35 -7.65 8.70
N ILE A 117 -7.86 -6.68 9.48
CA ILE A 117 -6.41 -6.45 9.69
C ILE A 117 -5.70 -7.73 10.13
N GLY A 118 -6.25 -8.46 11.10
CA GLY A 118 -5.66 -9.72 11.58
C GLY A 118 -5.62 -10.79 10.48
N PHE A 119 -6.71 -10.92 9.72
CA PHE A 119 -6.84 -11.86 8.62
C PHE A 119 -5.83 -11.57 7.50
N ASP A 120 -5.79 -10.32 7.05
CA ASP A 120 -4.98 -9.87 5.93
C ASP A 120 -3.48 -10.06 6.18
N LEU A 121 -3.03 -9.65 7.37
CA LEU A 121 -1.64 -9.84 7.78
C LEU A 121 -1.27 -11.33 7.87
N ALA A 122 -2.15 -12.18 8.40
CA ALA A 122 -1.91 -13.61 8.48
C ALA A 122 -1.81 -14.25 7.08
N VAL A 123 -2.66 -13.84 6.13
CA VAL A 123 -2.59 -14.30 4.74
C VAL A 123 -1.29 -13.82 4.07
N ALA A 124 -0.95 -12.54 4.20
CA ALA A 124 0.27 -11.96 3.64
C ALA A 124 1.53 -12.67 4.17
N ILE A 125 1.65 -12.82 5.49
CA ILE A 125 2.77 -13.53 6.14
C ILE A 125 2.85 -14.97 5.65
N SER A 126 1.71 -15.66 5.59
CA SER A 126 1.66 -17.03 5.11
C SER A 126 2.27 -17.12 3.70
N ILE A 127 1.83 -16.28 2.76
CA ILE A 127 2.36 -16.27 1.38
C ILE A 127 3.89 -16.07 1.37
N LEU A 128 4.40 -15.11 2.16
CA LEU A 128 5.84 -14.84 2.26
C LEU A 128 6.64 -16.02 2.83
N GLU A 129 6.16 -16.65 3.90
CA GLU A 129 6.81 -17.82 4.49
C GLU A 129 6.95 -18.97 3.49
N ARG A 130 5.92 -19.17 2.67
CA ARG A 130 5.92 -20.20 1.63
C ARG A 130 6.94 -19.87 0.54
N ALA A 131 6.91 -18.64 0.03
CA ALA A 131 7.87 -18.20 -0.98
C ALA A 131 9.31 -18.43 -0.53
N ASN A 132 9.60 -18.14 0.75
CA ASN A 132 10.93 -18.36 1.33
C ASN A 132 11.30 -19.85 1.49
N LYS A 133 10.32 -20.73 1.77
CA LYS A 133 10.54 -22.19 1.88
C LYS A 133 10.75 -22.87 0.54
N GLU A 134 9.96 -22.49 -0.47
CA GLU A 134 10.03 -23.14 -1.79
C GLU A 134 11.30 -22.73 -2.54
N HIS A 135 11.65 -21.43 -2.51
CA HIS A 135 12.85 -20.90 -3.15
C HIS A 135 13.56 -19.98 -2.16
N PRO A 136 14.53 -20.49 -1.38
CA PRO A 136 15.29 -19.65 -0.46
C PRO A 136 15.91 -18.51 -1.25
N MET A 137 15.47 -17.30 -0.92
CA MET A 137 15.77 -16.14 -1.73
C MET A 137 17.27 -15.84 -1.71
N ASN A 138 17.85 -15.70 -2.91
CA ASN A 138 19.16 -15.08 -3.07
C ASN A 138 19.09 -13.57 -2.78
N LEU A 139 20.24 -12.91 -2.70
CA LEU A 139 20.32 -11.50 -2.32
C LEU A 139 19.46 -10.60 -3.23
N SER A 140 19.47 -10.82 -4.56
CA SER A 140 18.68 -10.03 -5.51
C SER A 140 17.17 -10.17 -5.29
N THR A 141 16.70 -11.38 -4.97
CA THR A 141 15.28 -11.62 -4.65
C THR A 141 14.90 -10.98 -3.32
N ARG A 142 15.81 -11.00 -2.32
CA ARG A 142 15.59 -10.31 -1.03
C ARG A 142 15.52 -8.80 -1.20
N SER A 143 16.41 -8.21 -1.99
CA SER A 143 16.39 -6.77 -2.28
C SER A 143 15.12 -6.37 -3.03
N ALA A 144 14.67 -7.18 -4.00
CA ALA A 144 13.41 -6.94 -4.69
C ALA A 144 12.20 -6.99 -3.73
N GLN A 145 12.17 -7.93 -2.79
CA GLN A 145 11.12 -7.96 -1.77
C GLN A 145 11.18 -6.79 -0.79
N ALA A 146 12.38 -6.42 -0.36
CA ALA A 146 12.57 -5.24 0.49
C ALA A 146 12.09 -3.98 -0.24
N LEU A 147 12.45 -3.82 -1.52
CA LEU A 147 11.95 -2.75 -2.36
C LEU A 147 10.43 -2.78 -2.49
N LEU A 148 9.82 -3.95 -2.72
CA LEU A 148 8.37 -4.08 -2.82
C LEU A 148 7.69 -3.63 -1.52
N ALA A 149 8.23 -4.00 -0.36
CA ALA A 149 7.70 -3.60 0.94
C ALA A 149 7.85 -2.08 1.18
N ILE A 150 9.03 -1.51 0.90
CA ILE A 150 9.31 -0.08 1.05
C ILE A 150 8.43 0.74 0.09
N LEU A 151 8.37 0.34 -1.18
CA LEU A 151 7.52 0.98 -2.19
C LEU A 151 6.04 0.87 -1.82
N GLY A 152 5.62 -0.27 -1.27
CA GLY A 152 4.24 -0.46 -0.78
C GLY A 152 3.89 0.53 0.31
N LEU A 153 4.71 0.59 1.34
CA LEU A 153 4.53 1.52 2.44
C LEU A 153 4.48 2.97 1.94
N ASN A 154 5.35 3.33 0.99
CA ASN A 154 5.42 4.65 0.40
C ASN A 154 4.19 4.97 -0.47
N LEU A 155 3.74 4.03 -1.31
CA LEU A 155 2.47 4.15 -2.04
C LEU A 155 1.30 4.36 -1.08
N ALA A 156 1.21 3.57 -0.01
CA ALA A 156 0.17 3.71 1.01
C ALA A 156 0.17 5.10 1.63
N SER A 157 1.33 5.53 2.14
CA SER A 157 1.46 6.82 2.82
C SER A 157 1.13 7.96 1.89
N THR A 158 1.59 7.90 0.63
CA THR A 158 1.37 8.95 -0.36
C THR A 158 -0.10 9.04 -0.74
N TRP A 159 -0.77 7.92 -1.00
CA TRP A 159 -2.21 7.91 -1.27
C TRP A 159 -3.03 8.42 -0.08
N LEU A 160 -2.70 7.99 1.15
CA LEU A 160 -3.39 8.48 2.36
C LEU A 160 -3.19 9.99 2.54
N HIS A 161 -1.95 10.47 2.46
CA HIS A 161 -1.63 11.87 2.61
C HIS A 161 -2.29 12.73 1.53
N TYR A 162 -2.13 12.40 0.25
CA TYR A 162 -2.65 13.21 -0.85
C TYR A 162 -4.19 13.17 -0.93
N THR A 163 -4.82 12.04 -0.55
CA THR A 163 -6.28 11.99 -0.47
C THR A 163 -6.79 12.90 0.66
N ASP A 164 -6.17 12.85 1.84
CA ASP A 164 -6.50 13.76 2.94
C ASP A 164 -6.27 15.23 2.54
N ASN A 165 -5.16 15.50 1.86
CA ASN A 165 -4.81 16.82 1.37
C ASN A 165 -5.82 17.34 0.32
N ALA A 166 -6.31 16.49 -0.58
CA ALA A 166 -7.31 16.86 -1.57
C ALA A 166 -8.69 17.12 -0.93
N LEU A 167 -9.10 16.30 0.04
CA LEU A 167 -10.39 16.43 0.73
C LEU A 167 -10.44 17.65 1.66
N TYR A 168 -9.33 17.93 2.36
CA TYR A 168 -9.23 19.02 3.33
C TYR A 168 -8.27 20.11 2.87
N LEU A 169 -8.26 20.42 1.57
CA LEU A 169 -7.31 21.38 0.98
C LEU A 169 -7.25 22.72 1.72
N SER A 170 -8.40 23.25 2.16
CA SER A 170 -8.46 24.52 2.90
C SER A 170 -7.83 24.49 4.29
N GLN A 171 -7.56 23.30 4.83
CA GLN A 171 -6.93 23.09 6.14
C GLN A 171 -5.43 22.78 6.03
N TYR A 172 -4.95 22.45 4.83
CA TYR A 172 -3.53 22.23 4.55
C TYR A 172 -2.87 23.54 4.08
N PRO A 173 -1.77 23.99 4.70
CA PRO A 173 -1.02 25.14 4.22
C PRO A 173 -0.35 24.81 2.88
N GLY A 174 -0.54 25.63 1.85
CA GLY A 174 0.05 25.38 0.55
C GLY A 174 -0.11 26.56 -0.39
N PRO A 175 0.42 26.47 -1.61
CA PRO A 175 0.22 27.48 -2.64
C PRO A 175 -1.26 27.59 -3.03
N ASP A 176 -1.71 28.81 -3.31
CA ASP A 176 -3.11 29.10 -3.71
C ASP A 176 -3.52 28.42 -5.03
N TRP A 177 -2.55 27.99 -5.84
CA TRP A 177 -2.80 27.29 -7.09
C TRP A 177 -3.04 25.78 -6.93
N PHE A 178 -2.89 25.23 -5.71
CA PHE A 178 -3.24 23.84 -5.45
C PHE A 178 -4.75 23.64 -5.63
N THR A 179 -5.12 22.54 -6.29
CA THR A 179 -6.52 22.14 -6.46
C THR A 179 -6.66 20.68 -6.06
N PRO A 180 -7.84 20.24 -5.55
CA PRO A 180 -8.04 18.83 -5.19
C PRO A 180 -7.78 17.91 -6.39
N ILE A 181 -8.22 18.32 -7.59
CA ILE A 181 -7.99 17.59 -8.83
C ILE A 181 -6.49 17.51 -9.17
N GLY A 182 -5.75 18.62 -9.05
CA GLY A 182 -4.30 18.63 -9.29
C GLY A 182 -3.55 17.67 -8.38
N ILE A 183 -3.89 17.65 -7.08
CA ILE A 183 -3.32 16.74 -6.09
C ILE A 183 -3.60 15.28 -6.47
N MET A 184 -4.84 14.96 -6.85
CA MET A 184 -5.20 13.60 -7.29
C MET A 184 -4.51 13.20 -8.60
N ILE A 185 -4.36 14.11 -9.56
CA ILE A 185 -3.60 13.87 -10.78
C ILE A 185 -2.14 13.54 -10.47
N THR A 186 -1.52 14.24 -9.50
CA THR A 186 -0.14 13.94 -9.10
C THR A 186 0.01 12.49 -8.65
N VAL A 187 -0.83 11.99 -7.73
CA VAL A 187 -0.71 10.58 -7.30
C VAL A 187 -1.06 9.58 -8.39
N LEU A 188 -2.04 9.90 -9.24
CA LEU A 188 -2.42 9.05 -10.38
C LEU A 188 -1.30 8.92 -11.42
N VAL A 189 -0.56 9.99 -11.69
CA VAL A 189 0.57 9.98 -12.64
C VAL A 189 1.81 9.34 -12.02
N MET A 190 2.09 9.62 -10.76
CA MET A 190 3.32 9.18 -10.10
C MET A 190 3.27 7.72 -9.63
N THR A 191 2.08 7.18 -9.35
CA THR A 191 1.92 5.76 -8.98
C THR A 191 2.44 4.81 -10.07
N PRO A 192 2.06 4.94 -11.36
CA PRO A 192 2.66 4.18 -12.45
C PRO A 192 4.18 4.32 -12.54
N VAL A 193 4.73 5.49 -12.25
CA VAL A 193 6.19 5.72 -12.26
C VAL A 193 6.89 4.87 -11.20
N GLY A 194 6.38 4.86 -9.96
CA GLY A 194 6.90 4.01 -8.89
C GLY A 194 6.78 2.52 -9.20
N LEU A 195 5.62 2.09 -9.69
CA LEU A 195 5.38 0.69 -10.09
C LEU A 195 6.27 0.25 -11.27
N LEU A 196 6.47 1.13 -12.26
CA LEU A 196 7.37 0.88 -13.39
C LEU A 196 8.83 0.79 -12.92
N GLY A 197 9.24 1.64 -11.97
CA GLY A 197 10.54 1.57 -11.34
C GLY A 197 10.80 0.22 -10.66
N TYR A 198 9.84 -0.28 -9.88
CA TYR A 198 9.92 -1.62 -9.29
C TYR A 198 9.97 -2.73 -10.36
N TRP A 199 9.12 -2.65 -11.37
CA TRP A 199 9.11 -3.64 -12.45
C TRP A 199 10.47 -3.71 -13.15
N LEU A 200 11.05 -2.57 -13.52
CA LEU A 200 12.37 -2.50 -14.13
C LEU A 200 13.47 -3.02 -13.21
N TYR A 201 13.38 -2.77 -11.90
CA TYR A 201 14.29 -3.33 -10.91
C TYR A 201 14.24 -4.86 -10.94
N THR A 202 13.04 -5.46 -10.99
CA THR A 202 12.88 -6.93 -11.11
C THR A 202 13.37 -7.50 -12.44
N LYS A 203 13.56 -6.64 -13.45
CA LYS A 203 14.14 -6.99 -14.75
C LYS A 203 15.64 -6.69 -14.84
N HIS A 204 16.29 -6.37 -13.72
CA HIS A 204 17.69 -5.98 -13.66
C HIS A 204 18.04 -4.74 -14.48
N SER A 205 17.05 -3.92 -14.87
CA SER A 205 17.27 -2.62 -15.51
C SER A 205 17.49 -1.54 -14.45
N PHE A 206 18.58 -1.69 -13.69
CA PHE A 206 18.80 -0.99 -12.43
C PHE A 206 18.89 0.53 -12.57
N TRP A 207 19.62 1.06 -13.56
CA TRP A 207 19.78 2.51 -13.71
C TRP A 207 18.46 3.23 -13.96
N LEU A 208 17.62 2.68 -14.87
CA LEU A 208 16.31 3.26 -15.14
C LEU A 208 15.36 3.05 -13.96
N ALA A 209 15.44 1.89 -13.29
CA ALA A 209 14.69 1.66 -12.05
C ALA A 209 15.01 2.69 -10.97
N TYR A 210 16.30 2.95 -10.69
CA TYR A 210 16.74 3.94 -9.71
C TYR A 210 16.26 5.35 -10.06
N LEU A 211 16.32 5.73 -11.35
CA LEU A 211 15.81 7.01 -11.81
C LEU A 211 14.31 7.14 -11.52
N LEU A 212 13.50 6.16 -11.93
CA LEU A 212 12.04 6.23 -11.75
C LEU A 212 11.64 6.18 -10.27
N LEU A 213 12.27 5.32 -9.47
CA LEU A 213 12.02 5.23 -8.03
C LEU A 213 12.45 6.52 -7.31
N GLY A 214 13.58 7.11 -7.71
CA GLY A 214 14.04 8.40 -7.21
C GLY A 214 13.06 9.52 -7.56
N VAL A 215 12.64 9.62 -8.83
CA VAL A 215 11.63 10.59 -9.28
C VAL A 215 10.31 10.41 -8.54
N TYR A 216 9.86 9.18 -8.35
CA TYR A 216 8.67 8.87 -7.56
C TYR A 216 8.81 9.34 -6.10
N SER A 217 9.93 9.05 -5.44
CA SER A 217 10.17 9.41 -4.04
C SER A 217 10.14 10.92 -3.74
N ILE A 218 10.39 11.78 -4.75
CA ILE A 218 10.31 13.23 -4.59
C ILE A 218 8.90 13.66 -4.14
N THR A 219 7.85 12.98 -4.60
CA THR A 219 6.47 13.27 -4.20
C THR A 219 6.31 13.23 -2.68
N SER A 220 6.70 12.12 -2.06
CA SER A 220 6.54 11.92 -0.62
C SER A 220 7.52 12.75 0.21
N VAL A 221 8.76 12.93 -0.25
CA VAL A 221 9.77 13.75 0.47
C VAL A 221 9.44 15.25 0.39
N SER A 222 8.64 15.68 -0.58
CA SER A 222 8.15 17.06 -0.65
C SER A 222 7.02 17.38 0.35
N SER A 223 6.40 16.37 0.97
CA SER A 223 5.26 16.54 1.88
C SER A 223 5.49 17.52 3.05
N PRO A 224 6.66 17.58 3.71
CA PRO A 224 6.97 18.60 4.71
C PRO A 224 6.99 20.04 4.14
N GLY A 225 6.91 20.21 2.83
CA GLY A 225 6.74 21.51 2.17
C GLY A 225 5.54 22.30 2.69
N HIS A 226 4.50 21.63 3.22
CA HIS A 226 3.39 22.30 3.90
C HIS A 226 3.85 23.22 5.05
N TYR A 227 4.93 22.89 5.76
CA TYR A 227 5.46 23.74 6.84
C TYR A 227 6.19 24.99 6.35
N LEU A 228 6.42 25.13 5.04
CA LEU A 228 7.00 26.32 4.43
C LEU A 228 5.95 27.41 4.15
N PHE A 229 4.66 27.09 4.32
CA PHE A 229 3.55 28.01 4.07
C PHE A 229 2.89 28.46 5.39
N PRO A 230 2.34 29.69 5.45
CA PRO A 230 1.62 30.16 6.62
C PRO A 230 0.39 29.30 6.95
N MET A 231 0.25 28.88 8.22
CA MET A 231 -0.95 28.21 8.70
C MET A 231 -2.08 29.22 8.93
N VAL A 232 -3.13 29.14 8.13
CA VAL A 232 -4.38 29.89 8.37
C VAL A 232 -5.29 29.20 9.39
N VAL A 233 -5.18 27.87 9.49
CA VAL A 233 -5.86 27.02 10.46
C VAL A 233 -4.83 26.05 11.05
N PRO A 234 -4.83 25.80 12.37
CA PRO A 234 -3.95 24.79 12.96
C PRO A 234 -4.20 23.40 12.34
N MET A 235 -3.15 22.77 11.83
CA MET A 235 -3.24 21.41 11.32
C MET A 235 -3.53 20.42 12.46
N SER A 236 -4.34 19.40 12.16
CA SER A 236 -4.64 18.34 13.12
C SER A 236 -3.43 17.40 13.31
N LEU A 237 -3.40 16.67 14.44
CA LEU A 237 -2.38 15.62 14.67
C LEU A 237 -2.36 14.58 13.55
N LYS A 238 -3.52 14.25 12.98
CA LYS A 238 -3.65 13.37 11.81
C LYS A 238 -2.86 13.89 10.62
N MET A 239 -3.02 15.18 10.28
CA MET A 239 -2.34 15.82 9.16
C MET A 239 -0.81 15.82 9.35
N HIS A 240 -0.34 16.20 10.55
CA HIS A 240 1.08 16.12 10.89
C HIS A 240 1.63 14.70 10.75
N GLY A 241 0.87 13.70 11.24
CA GLY A 241 1.21 12.29 11.14
C GLY A 241 1.32 11.82 9.70
N LEU A 242 0.35 12.14 8.84
CA LEU A 242 0.34 11.78 7.42
C LEU A 242 1.51 12.42 6.67
N ILE A 243 1.76 13.72 6.87
CA ILE A 243 2.87 14.44 6.23
C ILE A 243 4.22 13.78 6.56
N TRP A 244 4.49 13.54 7.84
CA TRP A 244 5.78 13.00 8.26
C TRP A 244 5.92 11.51 7.94
N PHE A 245 4.84 10.74 8.04
CA PHE A 245 4.86 9.33 7.64
C PHE A 245 5.18 9.18 6.15
N ASP A 246 4.60 10.04 5.32
CA ASP A 246 4.87 10.08 3.89
C ASP A 246 6.32 10.51 3.57
N ALA A 247 6.83 11.52 4.28
CA ALA A 247 8.23 11.94 4.14
C ALA A 247 9.21 10.81 4.51
N ILE A 248 8.97 10.12 5.63
CA ILE A 248 9.83 9.04 6.13
C ILE A 248 9.79 7.82 5.20
N SER A 249 8.62 7.47 4.67
CA SER A 249 8.51 6.36 3.71
C SER A 249 9.24 6.70 2.40
N GLY A 250 9.15 7.95 1.93
CA GLY A 250 9.89 8.44 0.75
C GLY A 250 11.40 8.42 0.95
N LEU A 251 11.87 8.88 2.11
CA LEU A 251 13.28 8.79 2.50
C LEU A 251 13.77 7.35 2.60
N SER A 252 12.92 6.42 3.04
CA SER A 252 13.24 4.99 3.07
C SER A 252 13.44 4.43 1.66
N LEU A 253 12.63 4.88 0.69
CA LEU A 253 12.79 4.51 -0.72
C LEU A 253 14.08 5.08 -1.32
N ILE A 254 14.41 6.35 -1.03
CA ILE A 254 15.70 6.94 -1.42
C ILE A 254 16.86 6.16 -0.79
N GLY A 255 16.76 5.85 0.51
CA GLY A 255 17.75 5.07 1.24
C GLY A 255 18.00 3.71 0.60
N PHE A 256 16.93 3.02 0.17
CA PHE A 256 17.04 1.77 -0.58
C PHE A 256 17.77 1.96 -1.91
N VAL A 257 17.39 2.95 -2.71
CA VAL A 257 18.02 3.22 -4.02
C VAL A 257 19.51 3.51 -3.86
N LEU A 258 19.90 4.32 -2.86
CA LEU A 258 21.30 4.64 -2.57
C LEU A 258 22.07 3.41 -2.10
N TRP A 259 21.49 2.63 -1.19
CA TRP A 259 22.10 1.38 -0.72
C TRP A 259 22.30 0.39 -1.87
N SER A 260 21.25 0.14 -2.66
CA SER A 260 21.25 -0.78 -3.79
C SER A 260 22.26 -0.38 -4.87
N GLY A 261 22.32 0.92 -5.20
CA GLY A 261 23.23 1.46 -6.21
C GLY A 261 24.69 1.57 -5.76
N ALA A 262 24.95 2.05 -4.55
CA ALA A 262 26.30 2.40 -4.09
C ALA A 262 26.97 1.33 -3.22
N VAL A 263 26.20 0.67 -2.35
CA VAL A 263 26.72 -0.30 -1.37
C VAL A 263 26.61 -1.72 -1.90
N ALA A 264 25.39 -2.16 -2.25
CA ALA A 264 25.16 -3.50 -2.78
C ALA A 264 25.63 -3.63 -4.24
N GLN A 265 25.67 -2.49 -4.97
CA GLN A 265 26.12 -2.41 -6.37
C GLN A 265 25.43 -3.42 -7.29
N GLU A 266 24.12 -3.63 -7.09
CA GLU A 266 23.38 -4.70 -7.76
C GLU A 266 23.36 -4.56 -9.29
N TRP A 267 23.59 -3.35 -9.80
CA TRP A 267 23.76 -3.08 -11.23
C TRP A 267 24.95 -3.82 -11.86
N ARG A 268 25.98 -4.17 -11.09
CA ARG A 268 27.14 -4.94 -11.56
C ARG A 268 26.83 -6.42 -11.76
N SER A 269 25.71 -6.93 -11.24
CA SER A 269 25.35 -8.34 -11.47
C SER A 269 25.08 -8.65 -12.94
N ASN A 270 24.84 -7.63 -13.76
CA ASN A 270 24.64 -7.77 -15.21
C ASN A 270 25.97 -7.88 -15.98
N GLU A 271 27.11 -7.52 -15.39
CA GLU A 271 28.42 -7.49 -16.06
C GLU A 271 29.14 -8.85 -16.04
N VAL A 272 28.60 -9.86 -15.35
CA VAL A 272 29.24 -11.18 -15.16
C VAL A 272 28.69 -12.23 -16.15
N THR A 273 27.72 -11.88 -16.98
CA THR A 273 27.04 -12.80 -17.92
C THR A 273 27.36 -12.59 -19.40
N ASP A 274 28.35 -11.75 -19.72
CA ASP A 274 28.91 -11.58 -21.07
C ASP A 274 30.39 -12.01 -21.10
#